data_AF-A0A9D6U0Y6-F1
#
_entry.id   AF-A0A9D6U0Y6-F1
#
_cell.length_a   1.000
_cell.length_b   1.000
_cell.length_c   1.000
_cell.angle_alpha   90.00
_cell.angle_beta   90.00
_cell.angle_gamma   90.00
#
_symmetry.space_group_name_H-M   'P 1'
#
loop_
_entity.id
_entity.type
_entity.pdbx_description
1 polymer ?
#
loop_
_entity_poly.entity_id
_entity_poly.type
_entity_poly.pdbx_seq_one_letter_code
_entity_poly.pdbx_strand_id
1 'polypeptide(L)'
;MNFTKAKRRKWSWTDHRVRQGNRVMEVVNELQDYWPLTLRQIYYRLVAAGHLDNTRSKYNDLSALIKQMRLDDWLPWEVLEDRVRRVSDKRGWEDHNELQTSVIENM
;
A
#
# COMPACT_ATOMS: atom_id res chain seq x y z
N MET A 1 25.36 -11.28 -16.60
CA MET A 1 23.89 -11.35 -16.68
C MET A 1 23.37 -9.92 -16.70
N ASN A 2 22.91 -9.43 -17.86
CA ASN A 2 22.49 -8.04 -18.03
C ASN A 2 21.01 -7.89 -17.72
N PHE A 3 20.68 -7.28 -16.57
CA PHE A 3 19.31 -6.91 -16.23
C PHE A 3 18.95 -5.60 -16.93
N THR A 4 18.25 -5.67 -18.06
CA THR A 4 17.63 -4.50 -18.67
C THR A 4 16.48 -4.03 -17.79
N LYS A 5 16.63 -2.84 -17.19
CA LYS A 5 15.61 -2.24 -16.33
C LYS A 5 14.33 -2.01 -17.14
N ALA A 6 13.22 -2.63 -16.75
CA ALA A 6 11.94 -2.42 -17.42
C ALA A 6 11.56 -0.92 -17.43
N LYS A 7 11.13 -0.41 -18.59
CA LYS A 7 10.79 1.00 -18.80
C LYS A 7 9.46 1.34 -18.09
N ARG A 8 9.52 1.61 -16.78
CA ARG A 8 8.34 2.03 -15.99
C ARG A 8 8.03 3.51 -16.25
N ARG A 9 6.74 3.83 -16.44
CA ARG A 9 6.30 5.23 -16.57
C ARG A 9 6.57 5.98 -15.26
N LYS A 10 7.18 7.16 -15.36
CA LYS A 10 7.38 8.05 -14.20
C LYS A 10 6.00 8.55 -13.72
N TRP A 11 5.83 8.66 -12.41
CA TRP A 11 4.63 9.27 -11.84
C TRP A 11 4.50 10.73 -12.28
N SER A 12 3.27 11.18 -12.49
CA SER A 12 2.96 12.57 -12.79
C SER A 12 1.65 12.98 -12.12
N TRP A 13 1.66 14.18 -11.52
CA TRP A 13 0.47 14.80 -10.94
C TRP A 13 -0.38 15.44 -12.02
N THR A 14 -1.14 14.61 -12.74
CA THR A 14 -2.19 15.13 -13.63
C THR A 14 -3.34 15.70 -12.79
N ASP A 15 -4.17 16.54 -13.38
CA ASP A 15 -5.34 17.12 -12.68
C ASP A 15 -6.23 16.05 -12.05
N HIS A 16 -6.37 14.90 -12.72
CA HIS A 16 -7.11 13.77 -12.17
C HIS A 16 -6.47 13.24 -10.87
N ARG A 17 -5.14 13.08 -10.84
CA ARG A 17 -4.40 12.63 -9.65
C ARG A 17 -4.48 13.66 -8.53
N VAL A 18 -4.38 14.94 -8.86
CA VAL A 18 -4.55 16.03 -7.88
C VAL A 18 -5.96 15.98 -7.28
N ARG A 19 -7.02 15.83 -8.10
CA ARG A 19 -8.39 15.69 -7.59
C ARG A 19 -8.56 14.45 -6.70
N GLN A 20 -7.94 13.33 -7.05
CA GLN A 20 -7.97 12.14 -6.18
C GLN A 20 -7.25 12.38 -4.85
N GLY A 21 -6.09 13.06 -4.86
CA GLY A 21 -5.36 13.43 -3.65
C GLY A 21 -6.16 14.37 -2.75
N ASN A 22 -6.83 15.37 -3.31
CA ASN A 22 -7.71 16.26 -2.54
C ASN A 22 -8.82 15.49 -1.80
N ARG A 23 -9.47 14.52 -2.47
CA ARG A 23 -10.48 13.66 -1.83
C ARG A 23 -9.90 12.80 -0.70
N VAL A 24 -8.66 12.35 -0.85
CA VAL A 24 -7.96 11.66 0.25
C VAL A 24 -7.79 12.61 1.42
N MET A 25 -7.33 13.85 1.19
CA MET A 25 -7.16 14.87 2.23
C MET A 25 -8.48 15.21 2.93
N GLU A 26 -9.56 15.38 2.18
CA GLU A 26 -10.91 15.58 2.73
C GLU A 26 -11.30 14.44 3.69
N VAL A 27 -11.15 13.19 3.25
CA VAL A 27 -11.46 12.00 4.05
C VAL A 27 -10.59 11.89 5.30
N VAL A 28 -9.28 12.12 5.19
CA VAL A 28 -8.40 11.98 6.37
C VAL A 28 -8.64 13.11 7.37
N ASN A 29 -8.89 14.34 6.90
CA ASN A 29 -9.20 15.47 7.77
C ASN A 29 -10.55 15.27 8.49
N GLU A 30 -11.55 14.70 7.80
CA GLU A 30 -12.82 14.30 8.43
C GLU A 30 -12.61 13.30 9.58
N LEU A 31 -11.63 12.41 9.44
CA LEU A 31 -11.34 11.33 10.37
C LEU A 31 -10.13 11.63 11.27
N GLN A 32 -9.77 12.90 11.47
CA GLN A 32 -8.55 13.30 12.19
C GLN A 32 -8.49 12.73 13.61
N ASP A 33 -9.62 12.68 14.32
CA ASP A 33 -9.71 12.13 15.68
C ASP A 33 -9.41 10.61 15.75
N TYR A 34 -9.39 9.93 14.61
CA TYR A 34 -9.16 8.49 14.50
C TYR A 34 -7.78 8.13 13.93
N TRP A 35 -6.90 9.12 13.74
CA TRP A 35 -5.54 8.87 13.25
C TRP A 35 -4.69 8.08 14.27
N PRO A 36 -3.71 7.27 13.81
CA PRO A 36 -3.46 6.91 12.41
C PRO A 36 -4.47 5.92 11.85
N LEU A 37 -4.89 6.16 10.60
CA LEU A 37 -5.76 5.30 9.82
C LEU A 37 -4.96 4.22 9.07
N THR A 38 -5.60 3.11 8.72
CA THR A 38 -5.07 2.13 7.77
C THR A 38 -5.45 2.51 6.33
N LEU A 39 -4.69 2.04 5.35
CA LEU A 39 -5.03 2.22 3.93
C LEU A 39 -6.45 1.71 3.59
N ARG A 40 -6.90 0.63 4.26
CA ARG A 40 -8.26 0.08 4.07
C ARG A 40 -9.35 1.01 4.62
N GLN A 41 -9.12 1.65 5.76
CA GLN A 41 -10.09 2.60 6.32
C GLN A 41 -10.31 3.77 5.38
N ILE A 42 -9.22 4.36 4.85
CA ILE A 42 -9.30 5.45 3.87
C ILE A 42 -10.01 4.97 2.60
N TYR A 43 -9.64 3.80 2.09
CA TYR A 43 -10.27 3.20 0.91
C TYR A 43 -11.78 3.05 1.07
N TYR A 44 -12.24 2.44 2.16
CA TYR A 44 -13.67 2.22 2.36
C TYR A 44 -14.43 3.49 2.66
N ARG A 45 -13.81 4.50 3.29
CA ARG A 45 -14.43 5.81 3.44
C ARG A 45 -14.66 6.48 2.08
N LEU A 46 -13.69 6.40 1.15
CA LEU A 46 -13.83 6.89 -0.22
C LEU A 46 -14.88 6.13 -1.04
N VAL A 47 -15.03 4.81 -0.82
CA VAL A 47 -16.09 4.02 -1.44
C VAL A 47 -17.46 4.45 -0.90
N ALA A 48 -17.59 4.60 0.42
CA ALA A 48 -18.83 5.04 1.06
C ALA A 48 -19.24 6.46 0.62
N ALA A 49 -18.28 7.35 0.37
CA ALA A 49 -18.49 8.68 -0.19
C ALA A 49 -18.78 8.69 -1.71
N GLY A 50 -18.79 7.53 -2.38
CA GLY A 50 -19.04 7.43 -3.82
C GLY A 50 -17.89 7.92 -4.70
N HIS A 51 -16.68 8.08 -4.16
CA HIS A 51 -15.50 8.54 -4.92
C HIS A 51 -14.75 7.42 -5.64
N LEU A 52 -14.89 6.18 -5.18
CA LEU A 52 -14.24 5.00 -5.74
C LEU A 52 -15.21 3.83 -5.83
N ASP A 53 -15.07 3.03 -6.88
CA ASP A 53 -15.72 1.73 -6.96
C ASP A 53 -15.02 0.72 -6.02
N ASN A 54 -15.80 -0.18 -5.44
CA ASN A 54 -15.30 -1.25 -4.57
C ASN A 54 -14.62 -2.38 -5.38
N THR A 55 -13.47 -2.07 -6.00
CA THR A 55 -12.68 -3.03 -6.77
C THR A 55 -11.22 -3.07 -6.31
N ARG A 56 -10.60 -4.24 -6.43
CA ARG A 56 -9.17 -4.44 -6.14
C ARG A 56 -8.26 -3.51 -6.95
N SER A 57 -8.64 -3.20 -8.18
CA SER A 57 -7.88 -2.27 -9.03
C SER A 57 -7.84 -0.87 -8.43
N LYS A 58 -8.98 -0.34 -7.96
CA LYS A 58 -9.06 0.97 -7.29
C LYS A 58 -8.30 1.00 -5.97
N TYR A 59 -8.35 -0.09 -5.20
CA TYR A 59 -7.54 -0.22 -3.99
C TYR A 59 -6.04 -0.12 -4.28
N ASN A 60 -5.56 -0.85 -5.30
CA ASN A 60 -4.15 -0.82 -5.70
C ASN A 60 -3.74 0.57 -6.24
N ASP A 61 -4.61 1.21 -7.02
CA ASP A 61 -4.39 2.57 -7.52
C ASP A 61 -4.30 3.60 -6.38
N LEU A 62 -5.19 3.51 -5.37
CA LEU A 62 -5.14 4.35 -4.17
C LEU A 62 -3.86 4.11 -3.36
N SER A 63 -3.43 2.86 -3.21
CA SER A 63 -2.15 2.52 -2.56
C SER A 63 -0.97 3.20 -3.24
N ALA A 64 -0.93 3.18 -4.58
CA ALA A 64 0.10 3.86 -5.35
C ALA A 64 0.03 5.39 -5.22
N LEU A 65 -1.17 5.96 -5.25
CA LEU A 65 -1.41 7.40 -5.05
C LEU A 65 -0.92 7.86 -3.68
N ILE A 66 -1.37 7.23 -2.59
CA ILE A 66 -0.99 7.56 -1.22
C ILE A 66 0.51 7.47 -1.02
N LYS A 67 1.17 6.48 -1.61
CA LYS A 67 2.64 6.39 -1.58
C LYS A 67 3.28 7.65 -2.16
N GLN A 68 2.78 8.16 -3.28
CA GLN A 68 3.35 9.37 -3.91
C GLN A 68 3.02 10.61 -3.09
N MET A 69 1.80 10.73 -2.56
CA MET A 69 1.44 11.83 -1.65
C MET A 69 2.39 11.91 -0.45
N ARG A 70 2.79 10.76 0.13
CA ARG A 70 3.75 10.72 1.24
C ARG A 70 5.17 11.11 0.84
N LEU A 71 5.61 10.68 -0.35
CA LEU A 71 6.94 11.01 -0.85
C LEU A 71 7.09 12.50 -1.19
N ASP A 72 5.98 13.16 -1.51
CA ASP A 72 5.93 14.59 -1.83
C ASP A 72 5.44 15.44 -0.63
N ASP A 73 5.45 14.89 0.59
CA ASP A 73 5.02 15.53 1.85
C ASP A 73 3.59 16.12 1.84
N TRP A 74 2.74 15.66 0.92
CA TRP A 74 1.35 16.09 0.82
C TRP A 74 0.44 15.36 1.83
N LEU A 75 0.74 14.10 2.14
CA LEU A 75 0.04 13.35 3.19
C LEU A 75 1.01 13.10 4.35
N PRO A 76 0.79 13.69 5.55
CA PRO A 76 1.69 13.50 6.69
C PRO A 76 1.84 12.02 7.09
N TRP A 77 2.99 11.68 7.66
CA TRP A 77 3.35 10.30 7.97
C TRP A 77 2.51 9.73 9.13
N GLU A 78 2.10 10.58 10.05
CA GLU A 78 1.24 10.29 11.21
C GLU A 78 -0.23 10.00 10.84
N VAL A 79 -0.67 10.36 9.63
CA VAL A 79 -2.06 10.13 9.19
C VAL A 79 -2.36 8.65 9.00
N LEU A 80 -1.37 7.89 8.50
CA LEU A 80 -1.58 6.53 8.03
C LEU A 80 -0.51 5.57 8.53
N GLU A 81 -0.96 4.48 9.13
CA GLU A 81 -0.12 3.38 9.56
C GLU A 81 -0.78 2.05 9.18
N ASP A 82 -0.01 1.14 8.57
CA ASP A 82 -0.49 -0.18 8.18
C ASP A 82 -0.32 -1.18 9.34
N ARG A 83 -1.09 -0.98 10.41
CA ARG A 83 -1.01 -1.76 11.67
C ARG A 83 -1.34 -3.25 11.50
N VAL A 84 -1.99 -3.62 10.39
CA VAL A 84 -2.47 -4.99 10.13
C VAL A 84 -1.45 -5.81 9.35
N ARG A 85 -0.31 -5.23 8.96
CA ARG A 85 0.77 -6.00 8.34
C ARG A 85 1.40 -6.90 9.40
N ARG A 86 0.90 -8.13 9.52
CA ARG A 86 1.62 -9.20 10.21
C ARG A 86 2.97 -9.35 9.54
N VAL A 87 4.04 -9.06 10.28
CA VAL A 87 5.36 -9.57 9.94
C VAL A 87 5.24 -11.08 10.10
N SER A 88 5.13 -11.82 8.99
CA SER A 88 5.37 -13.24 9.08
C SER A 88 6.84 -13.38 9.44
N ASP A 89 7.12 -14.03 10.56
CA ASP A 89 8.47 -14.54 10.80
C ASP A 89 8.92 -15.28 9.54
N LYS A 90 10.19 -15.13 9.16
CA LYS A 90 10.71 -15.88 8.03
C LYS A 90 10.49 -17.36 8.34
N ARG A 91 9.54 -18.01 7.67
CA ARG A 91 9.56 -19.47 7.48
C ARG A 91 10.63 -19.77 6.43
N GLY A 92 11.86 -19.44 6.79
CA GLY A 92 13.06 -19.88 6.09
C GLY A 92 13.77 -20.82 7.04
N TRP A 93 14.30 -21.89 6.49
CA TRP A 93 15.25 -22.74 7.18
C TRP A 93 16.48 -21.90 7.54
N GLU A 94 16.88 -21.91 8.81
CA GLU A 94 18.02 -21.10 9.27
C GLU A 94 19.35 -21.69 8.79
N ASP A 95 19.35 -22.98 8.41
CA ASP A 95 20.53 -23.71 7.95
C ASP A 95 20.24 -24.52 6.66
N HIS A 96 21.28 -24.70 5.84
CA HIS A 96 21.23 -25.47 4.60
C HIS A 96 20.92 -26.95 4.84
N ASN A 97 21.27 -27.48 6.02
CA ASN A 97 21.04 -28.89 6.35
C ASN A 97 19.56 -29.22 6.57
N GLU A 98 18.76 -28.28 7.08
CA GLU A 98 17.33 -28.48 7.36
C GLU A 98 16.50 -28.70 6.07
N LEU A 99 16.94 -28.05 4.99
CA LEU A 99 16.40 -28.28 3.64
C LEU A 99 16.68 -29.70 3.13
N GLN A 100 17.87 -30.25 3.41
CA GLN A 100 18.24 -31.57 2.90
C GLN A 100 17.49 -32.68 3.66
N THR A 101 17.33 -32.54 4.97
CA THR A 101 16.62 -33.53 5.79
C THR A 101 15.12 -33.60 5.44
N SER A 102 14.46 -32.45 5.25
CA SER A 102 13.02 -32.43 4.92
C SER A 102 12.67 -33.06 3.57
N VAL A 103 13.62 -33.14 2.63
CA VAL A 103 13.43 -33.80 1.33
C VAL A 103 13.56 -35.32 1.45
N ILE A 104 14.41 -35.82 2.36
CA ILE A 104 14.64 -37.25 2.56
C ILE A 104 13.48 -37.90 3.33
N GLU A 105 12.88 -37.19 4.29
CA GLU A 105 11.76 -37.72 5.10
C GLU A 105 10.42 -37.80 4.35
N ASN A 106 10.31 -37.15 3.19
CA ASN A 106 9.09 -37.13 2.36
C ASN A 106 9.19 -37.99 1.09
N MET A 107 10.20 -38.87 0.99
CA MET A 107 10.31 -39.94 -0.01
C MET A 107 10.03 -41.30 0.62
#